data_AF-A0A2U1KS41-F1
#
_entry.id   AF-A0A2U1KS41-F1
#
_cell.length_a   1.000
_cell.length_b   1.000
_cell.length_c   1.000
_cell.angle_alpha   90.00
_cell.angle_beta   90.00
_cell.angle_gamma   90.00
#
_symmetry.space_group_name_H-M   'P 1'
#
loop_
_entity.id
_entity.type
_entity.pdbx_description
1 polymer ?
#
loop_
_entity_poly.entity_id
_entity_poly.type
_entity_poly.pdbx_seq_one_letter_code
_entity_poly.pdbx_strand_id
1 'polypeptide(L)'
;MENSVFTVLSVMMLLLLGTRHLQRVEALQLPTISWCDPVELSWCLQAIVSTIPPTAKCCKKLKGQESCLCTEMGDPTFGGYIKLPGFKNVCSTCNVTFPDCLQFSD
;
A
#
# COMPACT_ATOMS: atom_id res chain seq x y z
N MET A 1 12.79 -11.85 46.20
CA MET A 1 12.96 -11.79 44.74
C MET A 1 11.65 -11.46 44.02
N GLU A 2 10.50 -11.89 44.57
CA GLU A 2 9.17 -11.61 43.99
C GLU A 2 8.80 -10.13 43.89
N ASN A 3 9.17 -9.30 44.86
CA ASN A 3 8.92 -7.85 44.83
C ASN A 3 9.70 -7.13 43.71
N SER A 4 10.87 -7.67 43.34
CA SER A 4 11.69 -7.13 42.25
C SER A 4 11.11 -7.50 40.88
N VAL A 5 10.57 -8.71 40.75
CA VAL A 5 9.88 -9.15 39.53
C VAL A 5 8.58 -8.36 39.31
N PHE A 6 7.79 -8.15 40.38
CA PHE A 6 6.52 -7.41 40.28
C PHE A 6 6.72 -5.94 39.90
N THR A 7 7.80 -5.32 40.40
CA THR A 7 8.16 -3.93 40.06
C THR A 7 8.67 -3.81 38.63
N VAL A 8 9.46 -4.78 38.14
CA VAL A 8 9.89 -4.80 36.73
C VAL A 8 8.69 -5.00 35.78
N LEU A 9 7.77 -5.92 36.11
CA LEU A 9 6.58 -6.18 35.29
C LEU A 9 5.63 -4.98 35.26
N SER A 10 5.41 -4.29 36.38
CA SER A 10 4.55 -3.11 36.43
C SER A 10 5.14 -1.93 35.66
N VAL A 11 6.45 -1.68 35.77
CA VAL A 11 7.16 -0.64 35.00
C VAL A 11 7.10 -0.94 33.51
N MET A 12 7.33 -2.19 33.09
CA MET A 12 7.24 -2.59 31.68
C MET A 12 5.82 -2.38 31.12
N MET A 13 4.78 -2.70 31.88
CA MET A 13 3.38 -2.54 31.45
C MET A 13 2.98 -1.06 31.33
N LEU A 14 3.46 -0.21 32.23
CA LEU A 14 3.28 1.25 32.16
C LEU A 14 4.01 1.87 30.96
N LEU A 15 5.21 1.38 30.61
CA LEU A 15 5.94 1.80 29.41
C LEU A 15 5.21 1.39 28.11
N LEU A 16 4.60 0.18 28.09
CA LEU A 16 3.83 -0.32 26.95
C LEU A 16 2.49 0.41 26.76
N LEU A 17 1.84 0.84 27.84
CA LEU A 17 0.59 1.62 27.78
C LEU A 17 0.84 3.13 27.59
N GLY A 18 1.97 3.65 28.07
CA GLY A 18 2.30 5.07 28.10
C GLY A 18 2.78 5.67 26.78
N THR A 19 3.04 4.85 25.74
CA THR A 19 3.52 5.33 24.43
C THR A 19 2.42 5.71 23.44
N ARG A 20 1.14 5.70 23.83
CA ARG A 20 0.03 5.99 22.90
C ARG A 20 -0.32 7.47 22.68
N HIS A 21 0.41 8.42 23.27
CA HIS A 21 -0.02 9.83 23.24
C HIS A 21 0.99 10.87 22.73
N LEU A 22 2.12 10.47 22.13
CA LEU A 22 2.95 11.41 21.39
C LEU A 22 3.43 10.81 20.07
N GLN A 23 2.60 10.97 19.03
CA GLN A 23 3.03 11.58 17.76
C GLN A 23 1.79 11.77 16.87
N ARG A 24 1.09 12.90 17.05
CA ARG A 24 0.35 13.48 15.92
C ARG A 24 1.43 14.20 15.11
N VAL A 25 2.08 13.48 14.20
CA VAL A 25 2.90 14.16 13.18
C VAL A 25 1.95 15.07 12.42
N GLU A 26 2.16 16.38 12.54
CA GLU A 26 1.65 17.33 11.56
C GLU A 26 2.11 16.84 10.19
N ALA A 27 1.14 16.49 9.35
CA ALA A 27 1.40 16.24 7.95
C ALA A 27 1.87 17.56 7.34
N LEU A 28 3.17 17.80 7.36
CA LEU A 28 3.79 18.75 6.44
C LEU A 28 3.28 18.32 5.07
N GLN A 29 2.60 19.22 4.37
CA GLN A 29 2.20 19.04 2.98
C GLN A 29 3.46 19.06 2.08
N LEU A 30 4.40 18.15 2.33
CA LEU A 30 5.19 17.59 1.25
C LEU A 30 4.20 16.91 0.30
N PRO A 31 4.49 16.85 -1.01
CA PRO A 31 3.79 15.89 -1.87
C PRO A 31 3.77 14.57 -1.09
N THR A 32 2.57 14.03 -0.82
CA THR A 32 2.44 12.71 -0.20
C THR A 32 3.38 11.83 -0.99
N ILE A 33 4.46 11.36 -0.37
CA ILE A 33 5.41 10.49 -1.06
C ILE A 33 4.57 9.28 -1.42
N SER A 34 4.07 9.24 -2.67
CA SER A 34 3.48 8.06 -3.24
C SER A 34 4.63 7.09 -3.22
N TRP A 35 4.61 6.18 -2.25
CA TRP A 35 5.58 5.13 -2.16
C TRP A 35 5.32 4.23 -3.37
N CYS A 36 6.05 4.52 -4.45
CA CYS A 36 6.05 3.73 -5.66
C CYS A 36 6.72 2.40 -5.30
N ASP A 37 5.90 1.38 -5.10
CA ASP A 37 6.29 0.03 -4.74
C ASP A 37 5.43 -0.97 -5.50
N PRO A 38 6.03 -1.68 -6.47
CA PRO A 38 5.29 -2.62 -7.32
C PRO A 38 4.66 -3.74 -6.50
N VAL A 39 5.23 -4.06 -5.34
CA VAL A 39 4.72 -5.12 -4.44
C VAL A 39 3.32 -4.80 -3.93
N GLU A 40 2.96 -3.52 -3.80
CA GLU A 40 1.62 -3.12 -3.37
C GLU A 40 0.53 -3.45 -4.41
N LEU A 41 0.89 -3.78 -5.67
CA LEU A 41 -0.05 -4.32 -6.65
C LEU A 41 -0.46 -5.76 -6.35
N SER A 42 0.29 -6.49 -5.51
CA SER A 42 -0.05 -7.86 -5.08
C SER A 42 -1.42 -7.95 -4.41
N TRP A 43 -1.87 -6.89 -3.74
CA TRP A 43 -3.21 -6.84 -3.14
C TRP A 43 -4.34 -6.94 -4.17
N CYS A 44 -4.07 -6.59 -5.42
CA CYS A 44 -5.02 -6.61 -6.52
C CYS A 44 -4.88 -7.85 -7.42
N LEU A 45 -3.85 -8.68 -7.23
CA LEU A 45 -3.50 -9.75 -8.16
C LEU A 45 -4.66 -10.70 -8.46
N GLN A 46 -5.35 -11.16 -7.41
CA GLN A 46 -6.49 -12.06 -7.55
C GLN A 46 -7.63 -11.44 -8.37
N ALA A 47 -7.90 -10.15 -8.17
CA ALA A 47 -8.92 -9.42 -8.90
C ALA A 47 -8.54 -9.22 -10.37
N ILE A 48 -7.26 -8.98 -10.64
CA ILE A 48 -6.72 -8.84 -12.00
C ILE A 48 -6.82 -10.18 -12.74
N VAL A 49 -6.31 -11.27 -12.17
CA VAL A 49 -6.21 -12.55 -12.89
C VAL A 49 -7.54 -13.29 -13.01
N SER A 50 -8.41 -13.20 -12.00
CA SER A 50 -9.70 -13.90 -11.98
C SER A 50 -10.88 -13.03 -12.38
N THR A 51 -10.65 -11.74 -12.69
CA THR A 51 -11.71 -10.78 -13.06
C THR A 51 -12.84 -10.70 -12.02
N ILE A 52 -12.50 -10.91 -10.74
CA ILE A 52 -13.43 -10.77 -9.61
C ILE A 52 -13.37 -9.35 -9.03
N PRO A 53 -14.38 -8.92 -8.25
CA PRO A 53 -14.35 -7.61 -7.60
C PRO A 53 -13.10 -7.41 -6.71
N PRO A 54 -12.41 -6.25 -6.80
CA PRO A 54 -11.26 -5.94 -5.95
C PRO A 54 -11.66 -5.70 -4.50
N THR A 55 -10.74 -6.01 -3.58
CA THR A 55 -10.92 -5.70 -2.16
C THR A 55 -10.74 -4.21 -1.89
N ALA A 56 -11.29 -3.71 -0.78
CA ALA A 56 -11.07 -2.33 -0.33
C ALA A 56 -9.58 -2.02 -0.12
N LYS A 57 -8.78 -3.01 0.33
CA LYS A 57 -7.33 -2.85 0.49
C LYS A 57 -6.63 -2.71 -0.86
N CYS A 58 -7.00 -3.52 -1.85
CA CYS A 58 -6.53 -3.36 -3.23
C CYS A 58 -6.80 -1.93 -3.72
N CYS A 59 -8.05 -1.47 -3.66
CA CYS A 59 -8.38 -0.13 -4.17
C CYS A 59 -7.63 0.98 -3.42
N LYS A 60 -7.47 0.87 -2.10
CA LYS A 60 -6.70 1.84 -1.31
C LYS A 60 -5.24 1.91 -1.75
N LYS A 61 -4.60 0.75 -1.96
CA LYS A 61 -3.19 0.67 -2.35
C LYS A 61 -2.98 1.10 -3.80
N LEU A 62 -3.87 0.68 -4.70
CA LEU A 62 -3.82 1.09 -6.10
C LEU A 62 -3.98 2.61 -6.26
N LYS A 63 -4.96 3.22 -5.58
CA LYS A 63 -5.17 4.67 -5.61
C LYS A 63 -4.00 5.45 -5.02
N GLY A 64 -3.32 4.90 -4.01
CA GLY A 64 -2.12 5.51 -3.44
C GLY A 64 -0.92 5.57 -4.38
N GLN A 65 -0.96 4.83 -5.49
CA GLN A 65 0.13 4.71 -6.46
C GLN A 65 -0.26 5.14 -7.88
N GLU A 66 -1.39 5.85 -8.03
CA GLU A 66 -1.91 6.25 -9.36
C GLU A 66 -0.86 7.00 -10.20
N SER A 67 -0.06 7.86 -9.58
CA SER A 67 1.06 8.57 -10.23
C SER A 67 2.26 7.69 -10.62
N CYS A 68 2.40 6.51 -10.02
CA CYS A 68 3.55 5.61 -10.22
C CYS A 68 3.27 4.52 -11.26
N LEU A 69 2.02 4.33 -11.70
CA LEU A 69 1.61 3.14 -12.46
C LEU A 69 2.42 2.88 -13.75
N CYS A 70 2.90 3.92 -14.42
CA CYS A 70 3.79 3.73 -15.58
C CYS A 70 5.18 3.24 -15.18
N THR A 71 5.72 3.72 -14.06
CA THR A 71 6.96 3.20 -13.49
C THR A 71 6.78 1.73 -13.10
N GLU A 72 5.67 1.40 -12.43
CA GLU A 72 5.37 0.02 -12.03
C GLU A 72 5.16 -0.91 -13.24
N MET A 73 4.69 -0.39 -14.37
CA MET A 73 4.56 -1.16 -15.61
C MET A 73 5.91 -1.67 -16.14
N GLY A 74 7.01 -0.99 -15.80
CA GLY A 74 8.38 -1.40 -16.12
C GLY A 74 8.97 -2.44 -15.16
N ASP A 75 8.32 -2.73 -14.03
CA ASP A 75 8.83 -3.73 -13.08
C ASP A 75 8.78 -5.14 -13.69
N PRO A 76 9.86 -5.93 -13.66
CA PRO A 76 9.92 -7.24 -14.31
C PRO A 76 9.01 -8.29 -13.64
N THR A 77 8.64 -8.08 -12.38
CA THR A 77 7.82 -9.03 -11.61
C THR A 77 6.35 -8.66 -11.68
N PHE A 78 6.03 -7.37 -11.55
CA PHE A 78 4.66 -6.88 -11.39
C PHE A 78 4.11 -6.13 -12.61
N GLY A 79 4.97 -5.58 -13.47
CA GLY A 79 4.55 -4.80 -14.63
C GLY A 79 3.70 -5.59 -15.63
N GLY A 80 3.91 -6.92 -15.71
CA GLY A 80 3.08 -7.83 -16.49
C GLY A 80 1.60 -7.82 -16.08
N TYR A 81 1.29 -7.65 -14.79
CA TYR A 81 -0.10 -7.64 -14.32
C TYR A 81 -0.85 -6.36 -14.73
N ILE A 82 -0.15 -5.23 -14.84
CA ILE A 82 -0.74 -3.96 -15.32
C ILE A 82 -1.17 -4.08 -16.79
N LYS A 83 -0.45 -4.90 -17.58
CA LYS A 83 -0.73 -5.16 -18.99
C LYS A 83 -1.90 -6.14 -19.22
N LEU A 84 -2.39 -6.82 -18.18
CA LEU A 84 -3.51 -7.75 -18.29
C LEU A 84 -4.86 -7.02 -18.41
N PRO A 85 -5.83 -7.57 -19.16
CA PRO A 85 -7.14 -6.94 -19.34
C PRO A 85 -7.90 -6.73 -18.02
N GLY A 86 -7.70 -7.63 -17.04
CA GLY A 86 -8.31 -7.52 -15.72
C GLY A 86 -7.85 -6.28 -14.94
N PHE A 87 -6.67 -5.74 -15.21
CA PHE A 87 -6.19 -4.51 -14.56
C PHE A 87 -7.04 -3.31 -14.91
N LYS A 88 -7.52 -3.23 -16.17
CA LYS A 88 -8.45 -2.17 -16.60
C LYS A 88 -9.77 -2.21 -15.83
N ASN A 89 -10.29 -3.41 -15.57
CA ASN A 89 -11.50 -3.58 -14.76
C ASN A 89 -11.28 -3.16 -13.30
N VAL A 90 -10.15 -3.54 -12.71
CA VAL A 90 -9.77 -3.11 -11.36
C VAL A 90 -9.63 -1.59 -11.26
N CYS A 91 -8.97 -0.94 -12.22
CA CYS A 91 -8.85 0.53 -12.27
C CYS A 91 -10.22 1.20 -12.30
N SER A 92 -11.11 0.74 -13.19
CA SER A 92 -12.48 1.26 -13.29
C SER A 92 -13.25 1.08 -11.98
N THR A 93 -13.14 -0.08 -11.32
CA THR A 93 -13.88 -0.38 -10.08
C THR A 93 -13.35 0.44 -8.90
N CYS A 94 -12.03 0.65 -8.83
CA CYS A 94 -11.39 1.41 -7.76
C CYS A 94 -11.38 2.94 -8.00
N ASN A 95 -11.95 3.41 -9.13
CA ASN A 95 -11.93 4.79 -9.57
C ASN A 95 -10.50 5.36 -9.62
N VAL A 96 -9.62 4.64 -10.32
CA VAL A 96 -8.22 4.97 -10.62
C VAL A 96 -8.10 5.12 -12.13
N THR A 97 -7.43 6.18 -12.58
CA THR A 97 -7.22 6.40 -14.02
C THR A 97 -6.27 5.33 -14.55
N PHE A 98 -6.68 4.63 -15.61
CA PHE A 98 -5.78 3.69 -16.29
C PHE A 98 -4.63 4.48 -16.93
N PRO A 99 -3.37 4.09 -16.71
CA PRO A 99 -2.23 4.90 -17.14
C PRO A 99 -2.04 4.82 -18.67
N ASP A 100 -1.81 5.96 -19.31
CA ASP A 100 -1.38 6.04 -20.71
C ASP A 100 0.15 6.17 -20.75
N CYS A 101 0.82 5.02 -20.81
CA CYS A 101 2.28 4.95 -20.76
C CYS A 101 2.84 4.96 -22.18
N LEU A 102 3.03 6.16 -22.74
CA LEU A 102 3.53 6.35 -24.11
C LEU A 102 4.99 5.88 -24.33
N GLN A 103 5.69 5.33 -23.32
CA GLN A 103 7.16 5.16 -23.36
C GLN A 103 7.76 3.89 -22.73
N PHE A 104 6.98 2.89 -22.30
CA PHE A 104 7.53 1.68 -21.64
C PHE A 104 7.48 0.40 -22.49
N SER A 105 7.69 0.55 -23.81
CA SER A 105 7.65 -0.54 -24.80
C SER A 105 8.94 -0.66 -25.63
N ASP A 106 10.09 -0.41 -25.02
CA ASP A 106 11.41 -0.79 -25.56
C ASP A 106 12.09 -1.78 -24.60
#